data_AF-A0A969AJW9-F1
#
_entry.id   AF-A0A969AJW9-F1
#
_cell.length_a   1.000
_cell.length_b   1.000
_cell.length_c   1.000
_cell.angle_alpha   90.00
_cell.angle_beta   90.00
_cell.angle_gamma   90.00
#
_symmetry.space_group_name_H-M   'P 1'
#
loop_
_entity.id
_entity.type
_entity.pdbx_description
1 polymer ?
#
loop_
_entity_poly.entity_id
_entity_poly.type
_entity_poly.pdbx_seq_one_letter_code
_entity_poly.pdbx_strand_id
1 'polypeptide(L)'
;MTLDSRYWTLLHLDGSGRCHRRPIAAARTWLQHQLDQGAVTLAEETESLATGLLQRWRCSSPDDPGDPDNSAMALLCLRCYVSHSIHRACGQLGYKFGATHQFRSEDLYPYALDDDGQPLGTYRPLTVHILETYQSEGRGPTAQRARLESWAMHVTRNHTELNQFLLEQGVYRATDWSILNDTTVEQVARILGEFHGLSHAEVAAAQTLLSTYHQVYRRDRLQQRRQGQRGRCSLPTEAQLSQINGALPPARGARTTARAGRLAAAIPDLCARWAAPQSCLRGFAGGGADRR
;
A
#
# COMPACT_ATOMS: atom_id res chain seq x y z
N MET A 1 -34.39 -9.82 1.37
CA MET A 1 -33.03 -9.32 1.66
C MET A 1 -32.79 -8.09 0.81
N THR A 2 -32.35 -6.96 1.39
CA THR A 2 -32.03 -5.76 0.61
C THR A 2 -30.62 -5.87 0.07
N LEU A 3 -30.51 -5.87 -1.26
CA LEU A 3 -29.26 -5.79 -1.98
C LEU A 3 -28.42 -4.59 -1.51
N ASP A 4 -27.11 -4.78 -1.44
CA ASP A 4 -26.20 -3.72 -1.02
C ASP A 4 -26.00 -2.72 -2.16
N SER A 5 -26.49 -1.50 -1.97
CA SER A 5 -26.41 -0.41 -2.96
C SER A 5 -25.01 -0.09 -3.45
N ARG A 6 -23.97 -0.52 -2.74
CA ARG A 6 -22.57 -0.38 -3.18
C ARG A 6 -22.28 -1.07 -4.51
N TYR A 7 -23.05 -2.10 -4.90
CA TYR A 7 -22.85 -2.80 -6.17
C TYR A 7 -23.44 -2.10 -7.40
N TRP A 8 -24.24 -1.04 -7.24
CA TRP A 8 -24.78 -0.27 -8.37
C TRP A 8 -24.71 1.24 -8.14
N THR A 9 -23.99 1.68 -7.12
CA THR A 9 -23.71 3.09 -6.88
C THR A 9 -22.23 3.29 -7.10
N LEU A 10 -21.84 4.18 -8.02
CA LEU A 10 -20.44 4.51 -8.23
C LEU A 10 -20.10 5.77 -7.44
N LEU A 11 -18.96 5.77 -6.74
CA LEU A 11 -18.34 6.98 -6.24
C LEU A 11 -17.41 7.54 -7.31
N HIS A 12 -17.67 8.77 -7.72
CA HIS A 12 -16.93 9.46 -8.79
C HIS A 12 -16.75 10.93 -8.43
N LEU A 13 -15.83 11.60 -9.11
CA LEU A 13 -15.61 13.04 -8.98
C LEU A 13 -16.35 13.81 -10.07
N ASP A 14 -16.93 14.94 -9.70
CA ASP A 14 -17.39 15.92 -10.68
C ASP A 14 -16.23 16.79 -11.20
N GLY A 15 -16.51 17.67 -12.16
CA GLY A 15 -15.51 18.60 -12.71
C GLY A 15 -14.96 19.61 -11.70
N SER A 16 -15.52 19.69 -10.48
CA SER A 16 -15.01 20.50 -9.37
C SER A 16 -14.18 19.70 -8.36
N GLY A 17 -13.99 18.39 -8.58
CA GLY A 17 -13.27 17.50 -7.69
C GLY A 17 -14.09 17.01 -6.48
N ARG A 18 -15.41 17.26 -6.45
CA ARG A 18 -16.26 16.78 -5.35
C ARG A 18 -16.73 15.36 -5.62
N CYS A 19 -16.69 14.53 -4.57
CA CYS A 19 -17.14 13.15 -4.63
C CYS A 19 -18.67 13.05 -4.58
N HIS A 20 -19.26 12.37 -5.56
CA HIS A 20 -20.69 12.11 -5.67
C HIS A 20 -20.99 10.62 -5.81
N ARG A 21 -22.13 10.23 -5.25
CA ARG A 21 -22.75 8.92 -5.45
C ARG A 21 -23.62 8.97 -6.69
N ARG A 22 -23.28 8.19 -7.71
CA ARG A 22 -24.09 8.06 -8.92
C ARG A 22 -24.67 6.65 -9.02
N PRO A 23 -26.00 6.50 -8.86
CA PRO A 23 -26.67 5.23 -9.14
C PRO A 23 -26.53 4.88 -10.63
N ILE A 24 -26.12 3.65 -10.91
CA ILE A 24 -26.06 3.08 -12.25
C ILE A 24 -27.27 2.16 -12.43
N ALA A 25 -28.31 2.68 -13.10
CA ALA A 25 -29.56 1.96 -13.29
C ALA A 25 -29.37 0.60 -13.98
N ALA A 26 -28.53 0.55 -15.02
CA ALA A 26 -28.23 -0.69 -15.76
C ALA A 26 -27.64 -1.77 -14.84
N ALA A 27 -26.64 -1.42 -14.01
CA ALA A 27 -26.04 -2.34 -13.05
C ALA A 27 -27.06 -2.84 -12.02
N ARG A 28 -27.93 -1.96 -11.52
CA ARG A 28 -28.99 -2.34 -10.57
C ARG A 28 -29.98 -3.33 -11.19
N THR A 29 -30.50 -3.02 -12.37
CA THR A 29 -31.50 -3.84 -13.05
C THR A 29 -30.91 -5.21 -13.42
N TRP A 30 -29.70 -5.22 -13.98
CA TRP A 30 -29.00 -6.45 -14.32
C TRP A 30 -28.74 -7.30 -13.07
N LEU A 31 -28.24 -6.70 -11.98
CA LEU A 31 -27.92 -7.44 -10.75
C LEU A 31 -29.18 -8.05 -10.11
N GLN A 32 -30.28 -7.29 -10.08
CA GLN A 32 -31.57 -7.80 -9.60
C GLN A 32 -32.02 -9.01 -10.45
N HIS A 33 -31.94 -8.89 -11.77
CA HIS A 33 -32.32 -9.97 -12.68
C HIS A 33 -31.47 -11.24 -12.47
N GLN A 34 -30.16 -11.12 -12.28
CA GLN A 34 -29.28 -12.26 -12.02
C GLN A 34 -29.60 -12.98 -10.70
N LEU A 35 -30.10 -12.24 -9.71
CA LEU A 35 -30.51 -12.79 -8.42
C LEU A 35 -31.86 -13.48 -8.49
N ASP A 36 -32.83 -12.88 -9.20
CA ASP A 36 -34.15 -13.46 -9.41
C ASP A 36 -34.05 -14.78 -10.20
N GLN A 37 -33.07 -14.91 -11.09
CA GLN A 37 -32.77 -16.14 -11.84
C GLN A 37 -31.96 -17.17 -11.04
N GLY A 38 -31.53 -16.86 -9.81
CA GLY A 38 -30.65 -17.73 -9.02
C GLY A 38 -29.25 -17.91 -9.61
N ALA A 39 -28.87 -17.09 -10.60
CA ALA A 39 -27.60 -17.17 -11.31
C ALA A 39 -26.44 -16.55 -10.51
N VAL A 40 -26.77 -15.78 -9.47
CA VAL A 40 -25.87 -15.29 -8.43
C VAL A 40 -26.53 -15.59 -7.09
N THR A 41 -25.79 -16.16 -6.15
CA THR A 41 -26.33 -16.48 -4.83
C THR A 41 -26.11 -15.30 -3.88
N LEU A 42 -27.19 -14.74 -3.35
CA LEU A 42 -27.12 -13.95 -2.11
C LEU A 42 -26.87 -14.92 -0.97
N ALA A 43 -25.62 -15.21 -0.63
CA ALA A 43 -25.35 -15.67 0.73
C ALA A 43 -25.57 -14.49 1.68
N GLU A 44 -25.80 -14.78 2.97
CA GLU A 44 -25.92 -13.78 4.03
C GLU A 44 -24.72 -12.82 4.12
N GLU A 45 -23.60 -13.18 3.46
CA GLU A 45 -22.36 -12.43 3.42
C GLU A 45 -22.11 -11.75 2.06
N THR A 46 -21.83 -10.44 2.11
CA THR A 46 -21.43 -9.59 0.96
C THR A 46 -20.28 -10.16 0.12
N GLU A 47 -19.45 -11.02 0.71
CA GLU A 47 -18.30 -11.64 0.05
C GLU A 47 -18.67 -12.76 -0.94
N SER A 48 -19.78 -13.46 -0.69
CA SER A 48 -20.30 -14.47 -1.61
C SER A 48 -20.74 -13.82 -2.93
N LEU A 49 -21.38 -12.65 -2.83
CA LEU A 49 -21.79 -11.86 -3.99
C LEU A 49 -20.58 -11.36 -4.81
N ALA A 50 -19.57 -10.78 -4.15
CA ALA A 50 -18.34 -10.34 -4.83
C ALA A 50 -17.64 -11.50 -5.56
N THR A 51 -17.59 -12.68 -4.92
CA THR A 51 -16.98 -13.88 -5.50
C THR A 51 -17.74 -14.36 -6.74
N GLY A 52 -19.07 -14.40 -6.68
CA GLY A 52 -19.91 -14.77 -7.84
C GLY A 52 -19.75 -13.81 -9.02
N LEU A 53 -19.71 -12.50 -8.74
CA LEU A 53 -19.47 -11.48 -9.78
C LEU A 53 -18.06 -11.59 -10.40
N LEU A 54 -17.04 -11.86 -9.58
CA LEU A 54 -15.67 -12.07 -10.06
C LEU A 54 -15.55 -13.30 -10.95
N GLN A 55 -16.19 -14.41 -10.57
CA GLN A 55 -16.21 -15.61 -11.40
C GLN A 55 -16.87 -15.31 -12.75
N ARG A 56 -18.01 -14.62 -12.76
CA ARG A 56 -18.74 -14.26 -13.98
C ARG A 56 -17.96 -13.34 -14.90
N TRP A 57 -17.29 -12.33 -14.34
CA TRP A 57 -16.40 -11.46 -15.12
C TRP A 57 -15.24 -12.23 -15.77
N ARG A 58 -14.68 -13.23 -15.06
CA ARG A 58 -13.50 -13.99 -15.52
C ARG A 58 -13.81 -15.19 -16.41
N CYS A 59 -15.00 -15.78 -16.28
CA CYS A 59 -15.43 -16.94 -17.05
C CYS A 59 -16.00 -16.58 -18.44
N SER A 60 -15.88 -15.32 -18.88
CA SER A 60 -16.18 -14.94 -20.26
C SER A 60 -15.19 -15.66 -21.19
N SER A 61 -15.58 -16.82 -21.71
CA SER A 61 -14.77 -17.59 -22.64
C SER A 61 -14.72 -16.87 -23.99
N PRO A 62 -13.57 -16.84 -24.68
CA PRO A 62 -13.52 -16.40 -26.07
C PRO A 62 -14.23 -17.38 -27.03
N ASP A 63 -14.43 -18.63 -26.62
CA ASP A 63 -15.03 -19.71 -27.44
C ASP A 63 -16.53 -19.93 -27.17
N ASP A 64 -17.09 -19.25 -26.18
CA ASP A 64 -18.53 -19.21 -25.90
C ASP A 64 -18.91 -17.74 -25.82
N PRO A 65 -19.61 -17.18 -26.83
CA PRO A 65 -20.13 -15.82 -26.78
C PRO A 65 -21.33 -15.79 -25.84
N GLY A 66 -21.12 -16.20 -24.58
CA GLY A 66 -21.94 -15.76 -23.50
C GLY A 66 -22.06 -14.24 -23.61
N ASP A 67 -23.28 -13.75 -23.42
CA ASP A 67 -23.67 -12.35 -23.60
C ASP A 67 -22.55 -11.41 -23.09
N PRO A 68 -21.81 -10.72 -23.99
CA PRO A 68 -20.68 -9.85 -23.59
C PRO A 68 -21.13 -8.75 -22.62
N ASP A 69 -22.43 -8.42 -22.62
CA ASP A 69 -23.02 -7.51 -21.65
C ASP A 69 -23.00 -8.11 -20.24
N ASN A 70 -23.06 -9.43 -20.07
CA ASN A 70 -23.05 -10.11 -18.78
C ASN A 70 -21.71 -9.97 -18.05
N SER A 71 -20.59 -10.12 -18.76
CA SER A 71 -19.25 -9.90 -18.18
C SER A 71 -19.00 -8.41 -17.89
N ALA A 72 -19.39 -7.54 -18.82
CA ALA A 72 -19.26 -6.10 -18.67
C ALA A 72 -20.10 -5.57 -17.49
N MET A 73 -21.32 -6.07 -17.29
CA MET A 73 -22.17 -5.68 -16.17
C MET A 73 -21.66 -6.23 -14.83
N ALA A 74 -21.13 -7.46 -14.81
CA ALA A 74 -20.48 -8.00 -13.62
C ALA A 74 -19.27 -7.12 -13.20
N LEU A 75 -18.43 -6.74 -14.17
CA LEU A 75 -17.32 -5.82 -13.95
C LEU A 75 -17.80 -4.44 -13.47
N LEU A 76 -18.86 -3.89 -14.05
CA LEU A 76 -19.41 -2.60 -13.64
C LEU A 76 -19.92 -2.63 -12.20
N CYS A 77 -20.57 -3.72 -11.79
CA CYS A 77 -21.00 -3.92 -10.40
C CYS A 77 -19.81 -3.98 -9.43
N LEU A 78 -18.74 -4.69 -9.83
CA LEU A 78 -17.51 -4.78 -9.04
C LEU A 78 -16.79 -3.43 -8.94
N ARG A 79 -16.73 -2.64 -10.02
CA ARG A 79 -16.18 -1.28 -10.03
C ARG A 79 -16.94 -0.37 -9.06
N CYS A 80 -18.28 -0.42 -9.06
CA CYS A 80 -19.10 0.28 -8.06
C CYS A 80 -18.72 -0.11 -6.64
N TYR A 81 -18.61 -1.41 -6.37
CA TYR A 81 -18.27 -1.91 -5.04
C TYR A 81 -16.87 -1.46 -4.60
N VAL A 82 -15.87 -1.59 -5.47
CA VAL A 82 -14.48 -1.21 -5.20
C VAL A 82 -14.32 0.30 -4.99
N SER A 83 -15.07 1.14 -5.72
CA SER A 83 -15.04 2.61 -5.54
C SER A 83 -15.34 3.01 -4.09
N HIS A 84 -16.22 2.27 -3.40
CA HIS A 84 -16.49 2.49 -1.98
C HIS A 84 -15.32 2.11 -1.07
N SER A 85 -14.60 1.03 -1.40
CA SER A 85 -13.40 0.63 -0.66
C SER A 85 -12.28 1.66 -0.82
N ILE A 86 -12.12 2.21 -2.03
CA ILE A 86 -11.16 3.29 -2.32
C ILE A 86 -11.49 4.54 -1.49
N HIS A 87 -12.76 4.98 -1.55
CA HIS A 87 -13.23 6.13 -0.78
C HIS A 87 -13.02 5.93 0.73
N ARG A 88 -13.31 4.73 1.25
CA ARG A 88 -13.08 4.37 2.66
C ARG A 88 -11.59 4.45 3.03
N ALA A 89 -10.71 3.97 2.17
CA ALA A 89 -9.27 4.05 2.39
C ALA A 89 -8.77 5.51 2.45
N CYS A 90 -9.23 6.36 1.54
CA CYS A 90 -8.94 7.81 1.54
C CYS A 90 -9.49 8.48 2.81
N GLY A 91 -10.72 8.12 3.21
CA GLY A 91 -11.33 8.55 4.48
C GLY A 91 -10.45 8.24 5.69
N GLN A 92 -9.94 7.01 5.78
CA GLN A 92 -9.08 6.60 6.89
C GLN A 92 -7.71 7.29 6.89
N LEU A 93 -7.15 7.57 5.71
CA LEU A 93 -5.90 8.32 5.60
C LEU A 93 -6.07 9.77 6.04
N GLY A 94 -7.13 10.44 5.59
CA GLY A 94 -7.45 11.81 6.04
C GLY A 94 -7.78 11.86 7.52
N TYR A 95 -8.52 10.90 8.07
CA TYR A 95 -8.75 10.80 9.52
C TYR A 95 -7.44 10.63 10.30
N LYS A 96 -6.52 9.79 9.81
CA LYS A 96 -5.28 9.46 10.52
C LYS A 96 -4.23 10.57 10.45
N PHE A 97 -4.11 11.26 9.32
CA PHE A 97 -3.00 12.18 9.07
C PHE A 97 -3.43 13.63 8.80
N GLY A 98 -4.68 13.85 8.40
CA GLY A 98 -5.14 15.14 7.88
C GLY A 98 -5.03 16.29 8.88
N ALA A 99 -5.39 16.06 10.15
CA ALA A 99 -5.31 17.09 11.19
C ALA A 99 -3.87 17.58 11.43
N THR A 100 -2.90 16.67 11.46
CA THR A 100 -1.48 16.99 11.70
C THR A 100 -0.82 17.62 10.47
N HIS A 101 -1.22 17.18 9.26
CA HIS A 101 -0.58 17.53 8.00
C HIS A 101 -1.39 18.50 7.13
N GLN A 102 -2.44 19.10 7.71
CA GLN A 102 -3.24 20.19 7.12
C GLN A 102 -3.88 19.85 5.76
N PHE A 103 -4.32 18.59 5.58
CA PHE A 103 -5.11 18.18 4.42
C PHE A 103 -6.36 17.42 4.87
N ARG A 104 -7.35 17.30 3.99
CA ARG A 104 -8.59 16.57 4.24
C ARG A 104 -8.71 15.34 3.36
N SER A 105 -9.62 14.43 3.69
CA SER A 105 -9.87 13.24 2.86
C SER A 105 -10.26 13.59 1.42
N GLU A 106 -10.94 14.72 1.22
CA GLU A 106 -11.35 15.20 -0.09
C GLU A 106 -10.15 15.51 -1.01
N ASP A 107 -9.03 15.95 -0.44
CA ASP A 107 -7.81 16.23 -1.19
C ASP A 107 -7.16 14.95 -1.74
N LEU A 108 -7.50 13.77 -1.19
CA LEU A 108 -7.00 12.48 -1.66
C LEU A 108 -7.78 11.92 -2.85
N TYR A 109 -9.04 12.31 -3.01
CA TYR A 109 -9.92 11.69 -4.00
C TYR A 109 -9.43 11.83 -5.45
N PRO A 110 -8.91 12.99 -5.91
CA PRO A 110 -8.41 13.14 -7.28
C PRO A 110 -7.32 12.13 -7.67
N TYR A 111 -6.63 11.55 -6.70
CA TYR A 111 -5.54 10.60 -6.93
C TYR A 111 -5.98 9.13 -6.92
N ALA A 112 -7.24 8.84 -6.62
CA ALA A 112 -7.70 7.46 -6.39
C ALA A 112 -9.12 7.15 -6.88
N LEU A 113 -10.02 8.14 -6.95
CA LEU A 113 -11.39 7.99 -7.48
C LEU A 113 -11.44 8.45 -8.94
N ASP A 114 -10.75 7.71 -9.80
CA ASP A 114 -10.56 7.99 -11.23
C ASP A 114 -11.52 7.21 -12.15
N ASP A 115 -12.50 6.53 -11.57
CA ASP A 115 -13.48 5.71 -12.29
C ASP A 115 -14.76 6.49 -12.59
N ASP A 116 -15.14 6.54 -13.86
CA ASP A 116 -16.33 7.21 -14.37
C ASP A 116 -17.45 6.25 -14.80
N GLY A 117 -17.34 4.95 -14.49
CA GLY A 117 -18.30 3.91 -14.81
C GLY A 117 -18.54 3.66 -16.30
N GLN A 118 -17.82 4.32 -17.19
CA GLN A 118 -17.98 4.14 -18.64
C GLN A 118 -17.33 2.83 -19.10
N PRO A 119 -17.71 2.31 -20.29
CA PRO A 119 -17.00 1.20 -20.92
C PRO A 119 -15.50 1.45 -20.98
N LEU A 120 -14.71 0.42 -20.73
CA LEU A 120 -13.25 0.56 -20.65
C LEU A 120 -12.66 0.87 -22.04
N GLY A 121 -11.94 1.97 -22.13
CA GLY A 121 -11.13 2.33 -23.30
C GLY A 121 -9.66 1.93 -23.11
N THR A 122 -8.75 2.79 -23.56
CA THR A 122 -7.30 2.64 -23.33
C THR A 122 -6.90 2.92 -21.89
N TYR A 123 -7.59 3.86 -21.23
CA TYR A 123 -7.38 4.17 -19.83
C TYR A 123 -7.90 3.05 -18.92
N ARG A 124 -7.18 2.76 -17.84
CA ARG A 124 -7.53 1.72 -16.85
C ARG A 124 -7.59 2.39 -15.47
N PRO A 125 -8.80 2.58 -14.89
CA PRO A 125 -8.92 3.22 -13.59
C PRO A 125 -8.44 2.31 -12.45
N LEU A 126 -8.16 2.89 -11.29
CA LEU A 126 -7.68 2.18 -10.10
C LEU A 126 -8.62 1.03 -9.68
N THR A 127 -9.93 1.22 -9.83
CA THR A 127 -10.93 0.17 -9.58
C THR A 127 -10.67 -1.10 -10.39
N VAL A 128 -10.34 -0.95 -11.67
CA VAL A 128 -10.05 -2.08 -12.58
C VAL A 128 -8.70 -2.69 -12.25
N HIS A 129 -7.68 -1.87 -12.00
CA HIS A 129 -6.37 -2.36 -11.55
C HIS A 129 -6.48 -3.21 -10.27
N ILE A 130 -7.30 -2.78 -9.30
CA ILE A 130 -7.58 -3.55 -8.08
C ILE A 130 -8.19 -4.92 -8.42
N LEU A 131 -9.12 -4.97 -9.35
CA LEU A 131 -9.83 -6.21 -9.74
C LEU A 131 -8.94 -7.17 -10.54
N GLU A 132 -8.08 -6.65 -11.41
CA GLU A 132 -7.10 -7.41 -12.21
C GLU A 132 -5.98 -8.00 -11.33
N THR A 133 -5.51 -7.23 -10.34
CA THR A 133 -4.49 -7.67 -9.38
C THR A 133 -5.05 -8.57 -8.28
N TYR A 134 -6.37 -8.52 -8.04
CA TYR A 134 -7.03 -9.39 -7.09
C TYR A 134 -6.84 -10.85 -7.52
N GLN A 135 -6.21 -11.66 -6.67
CA GLN A 135 -5.91 -13.10 -6.90
C GLN A 135 -4.76 -13.41 -7.88
N SER A 136 -4.15 -12.44 -8.57
CA SER A 136 -2.92 -12.66 -9.35
C SER A 136 -1.65 -12.42 -8.51
N GLU A 137 -1.71 -11.56 -7.49
CA GLU A 137 -0.54 -11.19 -6.67
C GLU A 137 -0.45 -11.88 -5.28
N GLY A 138 -1.23 -12.94 -5.01
CA GLY A 138 -1.46 -13.39 -3.63
C GLY A 138 -1.37 -14.89 -3.33
N ARG A 139 -0.15 -15.34 -3.02
CA ARG A 139 0.25 -16.50 -2.16
C ARG A 139 -0.24 -17.90 -2.57
N GLY A 140 0.67 -18.86 -2.50
CA GLY A 140 0.47 -20.27 -2.89
C GLY A 140 -0.73 -20.96 -2.24
N PRO A 141 -0.98 -22.24 -2.58
CA PRO A 141 -2.25 -22.96 -2.44
C PRO A 141 -2.87 -23.05 -1.02
N THR A 142 -2.21 -22.51 0.00
CA THR A 142 -2.56 -22.61 1.43
C THR A 142 -2.86 -21.28 2.11
N ALA A 143 -2.73 -20.13 1.44
CA ALA A 143 -3.03 -18.84 2.06
C ALA A 143 -4.52 -18.50 2.04
N GLN A 144 -5.07 -18.20 3.22
CA GLN A 144 -6.43 -17.69 3.37
C GLN A 144 -6.60 -16.43 2.51
N ARG A 145 -7.58 -16.47 1.61
CA ARG A 145 -7.84 -15.39 0.64
C ARG A 145 -8.27 -14.13 1.39
N ALA A 146 -7.66 -12.99 1.07
CA ALA A 146 -8.13 -11.71 1.58
C ALA A 146 -9.46 -11.35 0.91
N ARG A 147 -10.41 -10.82 1.71
CA ARG A 147 -11.67 -10.28 1.20
C ARG A 147 -11.39 -9.17 0.17
N LEU A 148 -12.20 -9.06 -0.88
CA LEU A 148 -12.02 -8.04 -1.94
C LEU A 148 -11.92 -6.62 -1.37
N GLU A 149 -12.73 -6.27 -0.37
CA GLU A 149 -12.67 -4.95 0.29
C GLU A 149 -11.32 -4.72 0.97
N SER A 150 -10.78 -5.73 1.68
CA SER A 150 -9.47 -5.65 2.34
C SER A 150 -8.35 -5.49 1.33
N TRP A 151 -8.43 -6.19 0.19
CA TRP A 151 -7.49 -6.05 -0.91
C TRP A 151 -7.56 -4.66 -1.55
N ALA A 152 -8.75 -4.18 -1.89
CA ALA A 152 -8.97 -2.86 -2.46
C ALA A 152 -8.42 -1.76 -1.54
N MET A 153 -8.68 -1.85 -0.23
CA MET A 153 -8.08 -0.93 0.75
C MET A 153 -6.56 -1.03 0.79
N HIS A 154 -5.97 -2.22 0.68
CA HIS A 154 -4.53 -2.41 0.65
C HIS A 154 -3.90 -1.75 -0.57
N VAL A 155 -4.40 -2.04 -1.77
CA VAL A 155 -3.91 -1.48 -3.03
C VAL A 155 -4.08 0.04 -3.04
N THR A 156 -5.24 0.57 -2.63
CA THR A 156 -5.48 2.03 -2.55
C THR A 156 -4.47 2.72 -1.64
N ARG A 157 -4.21 2.15 -0.45
CA ARG A 157 -3.22 2.70 0.49
C ARG A 157 -1.79 2.59 -0.04
N ASN A 158 -1.54 1.82 -1.09
CA ASN A 158 -0.23 1.68 -1.71
C ASN A 158 -0.17 2.34 -3.10
N HIS A 159 -1.23 3.05 -3.51
CA HIS A 159 -1.30 3.75 -4.79
C HIS A 159 -0.22 4.85 -4.87
N THR A 160 0.45 4.95 -6.01
CA THR A 160 1.68 5.74 -6.16
C THR A 160 1.40 7.23 -6.03
N GLU A 161 0.41 7.72 -6.77
CA GLU A 161 0.00 9.12 -6.82
C GLU A 161 -0.52 9.58 -5.45
N LEU A 162 -1.28 8.73 -4.77
CA LEU A 162 -1.75 9.00 -3.42
C LEU A 162 -0.59 9.07 -2.42
N ASN A 163 0.39 8.18 -2.53
CA ASN A 163 1.58 8.21 -1.66
C ASN A 163 2.49 9.40 -1.97
N GLN A 164 2.56 9.84 -3.22
CA GLN A 164 3.26 11.05 -3.62
C GLN A 164 2.62 12.29 -2.99
N PHE A 165 1.30 12.45 -3.10
CA PHE A 165 0.60 13.54 -2.43
C PHE A 165 0.84 13.53 -0.91
N LEU A 166 0.72 12.36 -0.28
CA LEU A 166 0.98 12.23 1.15
C LEU A 166 2.41 12.66 1.52
N LEU A 167 3.40 12.29 0.70
CA LEU A 167 4.79 12.71 0.88
C LEU A 167 4.94 14.24 0.76
N GLU A 168 4.27 14.86 -0.21
CA GLU A 168 4.26 16.33 -0.40
C GLU A 168 3.65 17.06 0.80
N GLN A 169 2.65 16.46 1.47
CA GLN A 169 2.09 16.94 2.73
C GLN A 169 2.93 16.58 3.97
N GLY A 170 4.11 15.97 3.78
CA GLY A 170 5.02 15.57 4.85
C GLY A 170 4.64 14.28 5.58
N VAL A 171 3.69 13.51 5.05
CA VAL A 171 3.31 12.19 5.56
C VAL A 171 4.22 11.12 4.97
N TYR A 172 5.31 10.82 5.66
CA TYR A 172 6.22 9.75 5.25
C TYR A 172 5.71 8.37 5.72
N ARG A 173 5.29 7.53 4.77
CA ARG A 173 4.76 6.16 5.05
C ARG A 173 5.77 5.05 4.79
N ALA A 174 7.05 5.37 4.95
CA ALA A 174 8.14 4.41 4.94
C ALA A 174 8.05 3.47 6.15
N THR A 175 8.41 2.19 5.95
CA THR A 175 8.76 1.30 7.05
C THR A 175 10.13 1.68 7.59
N ASP A 176 10.41 1.42 8.88
CA ASP A 176 11.72 1.61 9.52
C ASP A 176 12.87 1.11 8.63
N TRP A 177 12.66 -0.03 7.97
CA TRP A 177 13.60 -0.63 7.03
C TRP A 177 13.79 0.14 5.73
N SER A 178 12.74 0.75 5.16
CA SER A 178 12.93 1.67 4.03
C SER A 178 13.67 2.94 4.46
N ILE A 179 13.42 3.47 5.67
CA ILE A 179 14.19 4.63 6.15
C ILE A 179 15.66 4.26 6.29
N LEU A 180 15.98 3.13 6.93
CA LEU A 180 17.36 2.63 7.03
C LEU A 180 18.00 2.35 5.67
N ASN A 181 17.22 1.81 4.71
CA ASN A 181 17.73 1.58 3.37
C ASN A 181 18.05 2.88 2.62
N ASP A 182 17.29 3.94 2.86
CA ASP A 182 17.44 5.22 2.15
C ASP A 182 18.36 6.20 2.89
N THR A 183 18.73 5.90 4.13
CA THR A 183 19.69 6.66 4.94
C THR A 183 21.12 6.31 4.53
N THR A 184 21.98 7.32 4.40
CA THR A 184 23.42 7.19 4.14
C THR A 184 24.26 7.24 5.42
N VAL A 185 25.50 6.80 5.35
CA VAL A 185 26.44 6.76 6.48
C VAL A 185 26.74 8.18 6.99
N GLU A 186 26.79 9.15 6.08
CA GLU A 186 26.98 10.58 6.37
C GLU A 186 25.75 11.17 7.05
N GLN A 187 24.54 10.81 6.59
CA GLN A 187 23.29 11.23 7.23
C GLN A 187 23.19 10.68 8.65
N VAL A 188 23.59 9.43 8.90
CA VAL A 188 23.64 8.87 10.27
C VAL A 188 24.58 9.67 11.16
N ALA A 189 25.78 10.00 10.69
CA ALA A 189 26.73 10.79 11.49
C ALA A 189 26.19 12.18 11.82
N ARG A 190 25.63 12.86 10.82
CA ARG A 190 25.02 14.17 10.99
C ARG A 190 23.86 14.11 11.99
N ILE A 191 22.94 13.16 11.82
CA ILE A 191 21.74 13.07 12.65
C ILE A 191 22.10 12.66 14.09
N LEU A 192 22.89 11.60 14.27
CA LEU A 192 23.23 11.11 15.60
C LEU A 192 24.21 12.04 16.33
N GLY A 193 25.19 12.59 15.62
CA GLY A 193 26.18 13.50 16.19
C GLY A 193 25.59 14.89 16.48
N GLU A 194 25.04 15.56 15.47
CA GLU A 194 24.64 16.96 15.58
C GLU A 194 23.28 17.15 16.25
N PHE A 195 22.28 16.33 15.90
CA PHE A 195 20.91 16.51 16.42
C PHE A 195 20.67 15.78 17.74
N HIS A 196 21.34 14.65 17.96
CA HIS A 196 21.16 13.84 19.16
C HIS A 196 22.35 13.88 20.12
N GLY A 197 23.46 14.53 19.75
CA GLY A 197 24.61 14.74 20.65
C GLY A 197 25.36 13.47 21.03
N LEU A 198 25.27 12.40 20.22
CA LEU A 198 25.97 11.15 20.51
C LEU A 198 27.50 11.32 20.37
N SER A 199 28.24 10.53 21.14
CA SER A 199 29.70 10.54 21.06
C SER A 199 30.20 10.03 19.71
N HIS A 200 31.39 10.48 19.29
CA HIS A 200 32.01 10.03 18.04
C HIS A 200 32.16 8.49 17.97
N ALA A 201 32.42 7.83 19.10
CA ALA A 201 32.52 6.38 19.16
C ALA A 201 31.17 5.69 18.91
N GLU A 202 30.07 6.25 19.41
CA GLU A 202 28.72 5.72 19.19
C GLU A 202 28.23 5.98 17.76
N VAL A 203 28.54 7.16 17.22
CA VAL A 203 28.30 7.50 15.82
C VAL A 203 29.04 6.54 14.89
N ALA A 204 30.34 6.31 15.12
CA ALA A 204 31.14 5.38 14.31
C ALA A 204 30.62 3.93 14.37
N ALA A 205 30.14 3.50 15.55
CA ALA A 205 29.50 2.19 15.69
C ALA A 205 28.18 2.11 14.88
N ALA A 206 27.35 3.16 14.92
CA ALA A 206 26.11 3.22 14.15
C ALA A 206 26.35 3.27 12.63
N GLN A 207 27.37 3.98 12.18
CA GLN A 207 27.81 4.02 10.79
C GLN A 207 28.28 2.64 10.29
N THR A 208 29.04 1.93 11.12
CA THR A 208 29.48 0.55 10.84
C THR A 208 28.28 -0.37 10.71
N LEU A 209 27.35 -0.30 11.68
CA LEU A 209 26.12 -1.09 11.67
C LEU A 209 25.27 -0.84 10.42
N LEU A 210 25.07 0.42 10.03
CA LEU A 210 24.31 0.77 8.83
C LEU A 210 25.00 0.23 7.56
N SER A 211 26.32 0.35 7.47
CA SER A 211 27.09 -0.17 6.34
C SER A 211 26.94 -1.68 6.19
N THR A 212 27.04 -2.42 7.30
CA THR A 212 26.82 -3.87 7.32
C THR A 212 25.37 -4.21 6.94
N TYR A 213 24.39 -3.48 7.48
CA TYR A 213 22.99 -3.64 7.11
C TYR A 213 22.80 -3.48 5.60
N HIS A 214 23.32 -2.40 4.99
CA HIS A 214 23.22 -2.21 3.54
C HIS A 214 23.84 -3.35 2.75
N GLN A 215 25.03 -3.83 3.16
CA GLN A 215 25.70 -4.93 2.46
C GLN A 215 24.86 -6.21 2.47
N VAL A 216 24.36 -6.62 3.63
CA VAL A 216 23.59 -7.86 3.78
C VAL A 216 22.20 -7.71 3.15
N TYR A 217 21.48 -6.67 3.54
CA TYR A 217 20.08 -6.50 3.18
C TYR A 217 19.88 -6.13 1.71
N ARG A 218 20.71 -5.24 1.13
CA ARG A 218 20.58 -4.88 -0.29
C ARG A 218 20.99 -6.01 -1.21
N ARG A 219 22.04 -6.78 -0.86
CA ARG A 219 22.45 -7.99 -1.60
C ARG A 219 21.28 -8.98 -1.71
N ASP A 220 20.68 -9.31 -0.57
CA ASP A 220 19.61 -10.30 -0.53
C ASP A 220 18.34 -9.78 -1.20
N ARG A 221 18.05 -8.47 -1.09
CA ARG A 221 16.92 -7.84 -1.79
C ARG A 221 17.08 -7.90 -3.31
N LEU A 222 18.29 -7.73 -3.83
CA LEU A 222 18.56 -7.92 -5.26
C LEU A 222 18.32 -9.38 -5.69
N GLN A 223 18.69 -10.35 -4.86
CA GLN A 223 18.41 -11.76 -5.13
C GLN A 223 16.90 -12.07 -5.11
N GLN A 224 16.17 -11.54 -4.12
CA GLN A 224 14.71 -11.67 -4.03
C GLN A 224 14.02 -11.09 -5.26
N ARG A 225 14.45 -9.92 -5.76
CA ARG A 225 13.93 -9.33 -7.00
C ARG A 225 14.19 -10.20 -8.22
N ARG A 226 15.37 -10.82 -8.32
CA ARG A 226 15.69 -11.80 -9.38
C ARG A 226 14.80 -13.03 -9.32
N GLN A 227 14.33 -13.40 -8.12
CA GLN A 227 13.41 -14.51 -7.89
C GLN A 227 11.93 -14.11 -8.03
N GLY A 228 11.64 -12.89 -8.53
CA GLY A 228 10.28 -12.41 -8.78
C GLY A 228 9.59 -11.80 -7.56
N GLN A 229 10.25 -11.72 -6.39
CA GLN A 229 9.70 -10.99 -5.25
C GLN A 229 9.82 -9.48 -5.49
N ARG A 230 8.66 -8.83 -5.66
CA ARG A 230 8.52 -7.37 -5.79
C ARG A 230 7.78 -6.82 -4.57
N GLY A 231 8.04 -5.57 -4.20
CA GLY A 231 7.33 -4.88 -3.12
C GLY A 231 8.21 -4.08 -2.15
N ARG A 232 7.58 -3.64 -1.05
CA ARG A 232 8.22 -2.85 0.03
C ARG A 232 9.34 -3.62 0.71
N CYS A 233 10.26 -2.88 1.35
CA CYS A 233 11.29 -3.47 2.21
C CYS A 233 10.63 -4.32 3.30
N SER A 234 10.82 -5.63 3.22
CA SER A 234 10.37 -6.62 4.21
C SER A 234 11.26 -6.57 5.46
N LEU A 235 10.77 -7.11 6.58
CA LEU A 235 11.61 -7.26 7.76
C LEU A 235 12.84 -8.13 7.44
N PRO A 236 14.05 -7.79 7.92
CA PRO A 236 15.20 -8.67 7.81
C PRO A 236 14.91 -10.02 8.48
N THR A 237 15.40 -11.10 7.88
CA THR A 237 15.28 -12.45 8.46
C THR A 237 16.24 -12.62 9.63
N GLU A 238 15.97 -13.60 10.51
CA GLU A 238 16.85 -13.93 11.64
C GLU A 238 18.29 -14.22 11.19
N ALA A 239 18.44 -14.87 10.03
CA ALA A 239 19.74 -15.12 9.41
C ALA A 239 20.45 -13.82 9.00
N GLN A 240 19.73 -12.85 8.45
CA GLN A 240 20.28 -11.54 8.10
C GLN A 240 20.68 -10.77 9.35
N LEU A 241 19.86 -10.76 10.40
CA LEU A 241 20.17 -10.13 11.68
C LEU A 241 21.43 -10.73 12.32
N SER A 242 21.57 -12.05 12.25
CA SER A 242 22.76 -12.76 12.72
C SER A 242 24.02 -12.37 11.94
N GLN A 243 23.94 -12.23 10.62
CA GLN A 243 25.06 -11.77 9.78
C GLN A 243 25.44 -10.31 10.09
N ILE A 244 24.44 -9.45 10.29
CA ILE A 244 24.67 -8.04 10.63
C ILE A 244 25.36 -7.93 12.00
N ASN A 245 24.91 -8.70 12.99
CA ASN A 245 25.50 -8.72 14.33
C ASN A 245 26.91 -9.33 14.35
N GLY A 246 27.16 -10.37 13.55
CA GLY A 246 28.45 -11.07 13.49
C GLY A 246 29.59 -10.23 12.90
N ALA A 247 29.28 -9.20 12.11
CA ALA A 247 30.28 -8.32 11.50
C ALA A 247 30.64 -7.09 12.36
N LEU A 248 29.99 -6.89 13.50
CA LEU A 248 30.33 -5.82 14.43
C LEU A 248 31.60 -6.19 15.21
N PRO A 249 32.55 -5.25 15.41
CA PRO A 249 33.75 -5.53 16.19
C PRO A 249 33.40 -5.93 17.63
N PRO A 250 34.10 -6.91 18.23
CA PRO A 250 33.89 -7.26 19.63
C PRO A 250 34.23 -6.05 20.51
N ALA A 251 33.25 -5.56 21.26
CA ALA A 251 33.42 -4.41 22.14
C ALA A 251 34.50 -4.72 23.19
N ARG A 252 35.61 -3.97 23.16
CA ARG A 252 36.64 -4.03 24.20
C ARG A 252 36.05 -3.56 25.53
N GLY A 253 35.77 -4.51 26.42
CA GLY A 253 35.75 -4.31 27.86
C GLY A 253 34.70 -3.36 28.43
N ALA A 254 33.40 -3.68 28.31
CA ALA A 254 32.37 -3.35 29.31
C ALA A 254 31.03 -4.01 28.96
N ARG A 255 30.58 -4.93 29.82
CA ARG A 255 29.22 -5.52 29.94
C ARG A 255 28.34 -5.45 28.68
N THR A 256 28.56 -6.43 27.79
CA THR A 256 28.04 -6.55 26.42
C THR A 256 26.54 -6.86 26.31
N THR A 257 25.85 -7.27 27.38
CA THR A 257 24.42 -7.64 27.33
C THR A 257 23.46 -6.45 27.47
N ALA A 258 23.93 -5.30 27.96
CA ALA A 258 23.08 -4.14 28.22
C ALA A 258 23.11 -3.06 27.12
N ARG A 259 23.89 -3.21 26.04
CA ARG A 259 24.07 -2.17 25.00
C ARG A 259 23.60 -2.60 23.61
N ALA A 260 23.71 -3.88 23.24
CA ALA A 260 23.10 -4.42 22.02
C ALA A 260 21.56 -4.41 22.10
N GLY A 261 21.01 -4.71 23.27
CA GLY A 261 19.58 -4.51 23.56
C GLY A 261 19.15 -3.05 23.48
N ARG A 262 20.05 -2.08 23.69
CA ARG A 262 19.75 -0.65 23.56
C ARG A 262 19.86 -0.12 22.12
N LEU A 263 20.65 -0.73 21.23
CA LEU A 263 20.67 -0.36 19.80
C LEU A 263 19.59 -1.10 19.00
N ALA A 264 19.29 -2.36 19.32
CA ALA A 264 18.14 -3.08 18.76
C ALA A 264 16.80 -2.55 19.29
N ALA A 265 16.73 -2.09 20.56
CA ALA A 265 15.58 -1.32 21.05
C ALA A 265 15.59 0.14 20.56
N ALA A 266 16.77 0.72 20.26
CA ALA A 266 16.84 2.05 19.66
C ALA A 266 16.56 2.05 18.17
N ILE A 267 16.51 0.94 17.43
CA ILE A 267 16.05 0.99 16.02
C ILE A 267 14.58 1.43 15.96
N PRO A 268 13.66 0.83 16.74
CA PRO A 268 12.30 1.37 16.91
C PRO A 268 12.28 2.76 17.56
N ASP A 269 13.13 3.05 18.55
CA ASP A 269 13.13 4.33 19.28
C ASP A 269 13.74 5.50 18.46
N LEU A 270 14.73 5.24 17.61
CA LEU A 270 15.31 6.16 16.62
C LEU A 270 14.31 6.40 15.49
N CYS A 271 13.60 5.36 15.03
CA CYS A 271 12.54 5.50 14.03
C CYS A 271 11.31 6.23 14.59
N ALA A 272 10.92 5.98 15.85
CA ALA A 272 9.84 6.68 16.53
C ALA A 272 10.18 8.16 16.82
N ARG A 273 11.45 8.47 17.10
CA ARG A 273 11.93 9.84 17.32
C ARG A 273 12.25 10.61 16.02
N TRP A 274 12.49 9.92 14.91
CA TRP A 274 12.54 10.49 13.56
C TRP A 274 11.17 10.96 13.03
N ALA A 275 10.06 10.53 13.64
CA ALA A 275 8.70 10.81 13.18
C ALA A 275 8.06 12.11 13.73
N ALA A 276 8.80 12.96 14.47
CA ALA A 276 8.30 14.24 14.99
C ALA A 276 9.17 15.44 14.56
N PRO A 277 8.55 16.64 14.45
CA PRO A 277 8.18 17.28 13.19
C PRO A 277 9.39 17.66 12.31
N GLN A 278 9.38 17.13 11.07
CA GLN A 278 10.35 17.37 9.98
C GLN A 278 10.31 18.79 9.38
N SER A 279 10.16 19.82 10.22
CA SER A 279 10.30 21.22 9.78
C SER A 279 11.71 21.54 9.24
N CYS A 280 12.71 20.69 9.53
CA CYS A 280 14.11 20.90 9.15
C CYS A 280 14.58 20.22 7.86
N LEU A 281 13.74 19.44 7.16
CA LEU A 281 14.14 18.74 5.91
C LEU A 281 13.60 19.40 4.62
N ARG A 282 13.05 20.62 4.70
CA ARG A 282 12.54 21.40 3.54
C ARG A 282 13.60 21.77 2.47
N GLY A 283 14.83 21.27 2.54
CA GLY A 283 15.91 21.59 1.60
C GLY A 283 16.23 20.53 0.54
N PHE A 284 15.61 19.34 0.54
CA PHE A 284 16.19 18.18 -0.21
C PHE A 284 15.29 17.50 -1.25
N ALA A 285 14.18 18.11 -1.67
CA ALA A 285 13.47 17.69 -2.88
C ALA A 285 14.10 18.33 -4.13
N GLY A 286 15.29 17.86 -4.51
CA GLY A 286 15.99 18.35 -5.69
C GLY A 286 17.20 17.50 -6.03
N GLY A 287 16.99 16.43 -6.81
CA GLY A 287 18.08 15.66 -7.41
C GLY A 287 18.00 14.18 -7.12
N GLY A 288 17.41 13.44 -8.06
CA GLY A 288 17.38 11.97 -8.00
C GLY A 288 16.32 11.32 -8.88
N ALA A 289 15.93 11.97 -9.98
CA ALA A 289 15.36 11.23 -11.09
C ALA A 289 16.48 10.38 -11.71
N ASP A 290 16.11 9.16 -12.06
CA ASP A 290 16.87 8.23 -12.89
C ASP A 290 17.97 7.42 -12.17
N ARG A 291 17.59 6.20 -11.76
CA ARG A 291 18.40 4.99 -12.00
C ARG A 291 17.57 3.72 -11.80
N ARG A 292 17.42 3.03 -12.93
CA ARG A 292 16.92 1.67 -13.21
C ARG A 292 17.07 0.64 -12.10
#